data_AF-A0A371YMU3-F1
#
_entry.id   AF-A0A371YMU3-F1
#
_cell.length_a   1.000
_cell.length_b   1.000
_cell.length_c   1.000
_cell.angle_alpha   90.00
_cell.angle_beta   90.00
_cell.angle_gamma   90.00
#
_symmetry.space_group_name_H-M   'P 1'
#
loop_
_entity.id
_entity.type
_entity.pdbx_description
1 polymer ?
#
loop_
_entity_poly.entity_id
_entity_poly.type
_entity_poly.pdbx_seq_one_letter_code
_entity_poly.pdbx_strand_id
1 'polypeptide(L)'
;MLKKIIWMSVGILMACNVQAFDKKQINPEQDIWGTWTIHNEKLNCSEVYQFSKPSQLTYTSNEKRITGDFAIWRSMLNQDLDLLSVQVKADNKAASCGGPAIDMTNGKLQLNLKWISTTSAELCSDHEAKLCSGLYLIKQK
;
A
#
# COMPACT_ATOMS: atom_id res chain seq x y z
N MET A 1 -63.92 23.14 6.17
CA MET A 1 -62.97 23.46 5.08
C MET A 1 -61.55 23.41 5.64
N LEU A 2 -60.66 22.77 4.87
CA LEU A 2 -59.20 22.67 4.94
C LEU A 2 -58.47 22.18 6.21
N LYS A 3 -57.91 20.97 6.07
CA LYS A 3 -56.98 20.26 6.95
C LYS A 3 -55.62 20.98 7.01
N LYS A 4 -55.04 21.09 8.21
CA LYS A 4 -53.64 21.49 8.42
C LYS A 4 -52.72 20.32 8.08
N ILE A 5 -51.95 20.44 7.00
CA ILE A 5 -50.92 19.47 6.61
C ILE A 5 -49.59 20.00 7.15
N ILE A 6 -49.07 19.33 8.17
CA ILE A 6 -47.72 19.51 8.69
C ILE A 6 -46.77 18.81 7.71
N TRP A 7 -45.96 19.57 6.98
CA TRP A 7 -44.88 19.03 6.16
C TRP A 7 -43.68 18.71 7.06
N MET A 8 -43.53 17.44 7.44
CA MET A 8 -42.27 16.91 7.93
C MET A 8 -41.36 16.64 6.73
N SER A 9 -40.37 17.50 6.52
CA SER A 9 -39.24 17.23 5.64
C SER A 9 -38.35 16.17 6.30
N VAL A 10 -38.59 14.90 5.96
CA VAL A 10 -37.66 13.80 6.25
C VAL A 10 -36.46 13.96 5.32
N GLY A 11 -35.43 14.66 5.78
CA GLY A 11 -34.13 14.68 5.14
C GLY A 11 -33.48 13.31 5.31
N ILE A 12 -33.57 12.47 4.28
CA ILE A 12 -32.78 11.24 4.19
C ILE A 12 -31.33 11.67 3.94
N LEU A 13 -30.57 11.80 5.02
CA LEU A 13 -29.11 11.77 4.97
C LEU A 13 -28.70 10.38 4.46
N MET A 14 -28.42 10.27 3.16
CA MET A 14 -27.69 9.14 2.62
C MET A 14 -26.28 9.19 3.22
N ALA A 15 -26.09 8.54 4.37
CA ALA A 15 -24.78 8.14 4.82
C ALA A 15 -24.28 7.09 3.81
N CYS A 16 -23.51 7.53 2.82
CA CYS A 16 -22.69 6.64 2.03
C CYS A 16 -21.73 5.95 3.00
N ASN A 17 -22.11 4.77 3.51
CA ASN A 17 -21.18 3.87 4.14
C ASN A 17 -20.21 3.44 3.05
N VAL A 18 -19.09 4.16 2.92
CA VAL A 18 -17.93 3.67 2.16
C VAL A 18 -17.50 2.40 2.87
N GLN A 19 -17.97 1.26 2.37
CA GLN A 19 -17.60 -0.04 2.92
C GLN A 19 -16.10 -0.18 2.74
N ALA A 20 -15.37 -0.28 3.85
CA ALA A 20 -13.95 -0.55 3.83
C ALA A 20 -13.70 -1.89 3.12
N PHE A 21 -12.71 -1.92 2.23
CA PHE A 21 -12.34 -3.14 1.51
C PHE A 21 -11.90 -4.22 2.50
N ASP A 22 -12.47 -5.43 2.38
CA ASP A 22 -12.09 -6.55 3.23
C ASP A 22 -10.80 -7.19 2.71
N LYS A 23 -9.71 -7.03 3.47
CA LYS A 23 -8.39 -7.59 3.12
C LYS A 23 -8.40 -9.12 2.95
N LYS A 24 -9.41 -9.85 3.47
CA LYS A 24 -9.58 -11.30 3.24
C LYS A 24 -9.79 -11.65 1.77
N GLN A 25 -10.21 -10.69 0.95
CA GLN A 25 -10.31 -10.86 -0.50
C GLN A 25 -8.94 -10.94 -1.19
N ILE A 26 -7.87 -10.57 -0.50
CA ILE A 26 -6.49 -10.69 -1.00
C ILE A 26 -5.92 -12.04 -0.56
N ASN A 27 -5.30 -12.75 -1.49
CA ASN A 27 -4.37 -13.82 -1.21
C ASN A 27 -2.95 -13.38 -1.58
N PRO A 28 -2.13 -12.91 -0.61
CA PRO A 28 -0.80 -12.39 -0.90
C PRO A 28 0.11 -13.39 -1.64
N GLU A 29 -0.06 -14.69 -1.43
CA GLU A 29 0.71 -15.74 -2.11
C GLU A 29 0.37 -15.87 -3.60
N GLN A 30 -0.75 -15.33 -4.04
CA GLN A 30 -1.22 -15.38 -5.42
C GLN A 30 -1.21 -13.99 -6.08
N ASP A 31 -1.61 -12.97 -5.33
CA ASP A 31 -1.93 -11.65 -5.88
C ASP A 31 -0.73 -10.71 -5.97
N ILE A 32 0.32 -10.92 -5.17
CA ILE A 32 1.45 -9.97 -5.11
C ILE A 32 2.37 -10.02 -6.34
N TRP A 33 2.40 -11.12 -7.07
CA TRP A 33 3.36 -11.32 -8.16
C TRP A 33 3.19 -10.30 -9.28
N GLY A 34 4.32 -9.86 -9.85
CA GLY A 34 4.37 -8.90 -10.94
C GLY A 34 4.97 -7.57 -10.52
N THR A 35 4.74 -6.56 -11.36
CA THR A 35 5.28 -5.21 -11.18
C THR A 35 4.27 -4.34 -10.45
N TRP A 36 4.72 -3.63 -9.43
CA TRP A 36 3.95 -2.63 -8.72
C TRP A 36 4.70 -1.31 -8.72
N THR A 37 3.98 -0.20 -8.73
CA THR A 37 4.60 1.12 -8.74
C THR A 37 3.98 2.04 -7.72
N ILE A 38 4.79 2.95 -7.20
CA ILE A 38 4.33 4.13 -6.48
C ILE A 38 4.72 5.33 -7.31
N HIS A 39 3.78 6.24 -7.53
CA HIS A 39 4.08 7.54 -8.10
C HIS A 39 3.90 8.62 -7.03
N ASN A 40 4.96 9.37 -6.76
CA ASN A 40 4.94 10.51 -5.86
C ASN A 40 4.97 11.79 -6.69
N GLU A 41 3.79 12.39 -6.91
CA GLU A 41 3.64 13.62 -7.71
C GLU A 41 4.43 14.79 -7.11
N LYS A 42 4.48 14.90 -5.78
CA LYS A 42 5.17 16.01 -5.09
C LYS A 42 6.67 16.02 -5.35
N LEU A 43 7.25 14.83 -5.49
CA LEU A 43 8.67 14.64 -5.77
C LEU A 43 8.95 14.39 -7.26
N ASN A 44 7.90 14.35 -8.09
CA ASN A 44 7.94 13.92 -9.49
C ASN A 44 8.79 12.65 -9.67
N CYS A 45 8.55 11.65 -8.83
CA CYS A 45 9.40 10.47 -8.72
C CYS A 45 8.56 9.20 -8.63
N SER A 46 9.03 8.14 -9.27
CA SER A 46 8.37 6.85 -9.28
C SER A 46 9.26 5.76 -8.71
N GLU A 47 8.64 4.89 -7.94
CA GLU A 47 9.25 3.69 -7.40
C GLU A 47 8.62 2.47 -8.08
N VAL A 48 9.43 1.45 -8.34
CA VAL A 48 9.01 0.21 -8.97
C VAL A 48 9.44 -0.97 -8.10
N TYR A 49 8.50 -1.86 -7.84
CA TYR A 49 8.65 -3.07 -7.04
C TYR A 49 8.29 -4.28 -7.92
N GLN A 50 9.28 -5.10 -8.24
CA GLN A 50 9.09 -6.33 -9.01
C GLN A 50 9.12 -7.54 -8.08
N PHE A 51 7.97 -8.15 -7.84
CA PHE A 51 7.85 -9.36 -7.04
C PHE A 51 7.88 -10.60 -7.94
N SER A 52 8.76 -11.54 -7.63
CA SER A 52 8.97 -12.76 -8.41
C SER A 52 9.15 -13.99 -7.51
N LYS A 53 8.79 -15.17 -8.04
CA LYS A 53 8.91 -16.43 -7.28
C LYS A 53 10.38 -16.84 -7.11
N PRO A 54 10.76 -17.51 -6.01
CA PRO A 54 9.88 -17.95 -4.92
C PRO A 54 9.52 -16.85 -3.91
N SER A 55 10.33 -15.80 -3.75
CA SER A 55 10.09 -14.69 -2.82
C SER A 55 11.10 -13.55 -3.07
N GLN A 56 11.42 -13.26 -4.33
CA GLN A 56 12.43 -12.26 -4.69
C GLN A 56 11.80 -10.92 -5.04
N LEU A 57 12.41 -9.84 -4.55
CA LEU A 57 12.08 -8.47 -4.91
C LEU A 57 13.25 -7.83 -5.65
N THR A 58 12.93 -7.08 -6.70
CA THR A 58 13.77 -5.99 -7.20
C THR A 58 13.03 -4.67 -6.99
N TYR A 59 13.63 -3.74 -6.26
CA TYR A 59 13.15 -2.37 -6.10
C TYR A 59 14.03 -1.42 -6.89
N THR A 60 13.42 -0.47 -7.59
CA THR A 60 14.11 0.63 -8.24
C THR A 60 13.41 1.95 -8.01
N SER A 61 14.17 3.01 -7.78
CA SER A 61 13.64 4.35 -7.48
C SER A 61 14.71 5.39 -7.80
N ASN A 62 14.48 6.23 -8.81
CA ASN A 62 15.52 7.06 -9.41
C ASN A 62 16.76 6.22 -9.80
N GLU A 63 17.93 6.49 -9.21
CA GLU A 63 19.16 5.71 -9.41
C GLU A 63 19.28 4.51 -8.45
N LYS A 64 18.43 4.43 -7.42
CA LYS A 64 18.45 3.34 -6.43
C LYS A 64 18.06 2.03 -7.07
N ARG A 65 18.80 0.97 -6.74
CA ARG A 65 18.42 -0.42 -7.00
C ARG A 65 18.72 -1.29 -5.79
N ILE A 66 17.69 -1.99 -5.32
CA ILE A 66 17.76 -2.96 -4.23
C ILE A 66 17.26 -4.31 -4.75
N THR A 67 17.94 -5.38 -4.36
CA THR A 67 17.40 -6.74 -4.48
C THR A 67 17.35 -7.42 -3.12
N GLY A 68 16.39 -8.30 -2.92
CA GLY A 68 16.19 -8.96 -1.64
C GLY A 68 15.17 -10.08 -1.68
N ASP A 69 15.03 -10.76 -0.54
CA ASP A 69 13.91 -11.65 -0.32
C ASP A 69 12.78 -10.87 0.36
N PHE A 70 11.53 -11.16 0.02
CA PHE A 70 10.38 -10.51 0.64
C PHE A 70 9.40 -11.51 1.25
N ALA A 71 8.61 -11.03 2.19
CA ALA A 71 7.45 -11.73 2.73
C ALA A 71 6.34 -10.71 3.04
N ILE A 72 5.09 -11.12 2.89
CA ILE A 72 3.94 -10.36 3.37
C ILE A 72 3.42 -11.07 4.63
N TRP A 73 3.53 -10.39 5.75
CA TRP A 73 3.02 -10.86 7.04
C TRP A 73 1.58 -10.42 7.19
N ARG A 74 0.66 -11.38 7.24
CA ARG A 74 -0.77 -11.09 7.44
C ARG A 74 -1.07 -10.98 8.92
N SER A 75 -1.66 -9.87 9.34
CA SER A 75 -2.18 -9.78 10.71
C SER A 75 -3.44 -10.62 10.86
N MET A 76 -3.52 -11.35 11.97
CA MET A 76 -4.68 -12.14 12.38
C MET A 76 -5.85 -11.26 12.83
N LEU A 77 -5.57 -10.02 13.21
CA LEU A 77 -6.59 -9.02 13.55
C LEU A 77 -7.04 -8.30 12.27
N ASN A 78 -8.34 -8.21 12.05
CA ASN A 78 -8.88 -7.57 10.83
C ASN A 78 -8.57 -6.07 10.76
N GLN A 79 -8.42 -5.43 11.92
CA GLN A 79 -8.14 -3.99 12.06
C GLN A 79 -6.67 -3.62 11.79
N ASP A 80 -5.78 -4.61 11.83
CA ASP A 80 -4.36 -4.41 11.61
C ASP A 80 -4.02 -4.60 10.12
N LEU A 81 -3.08 -3.81 9.64
CA LEU A 81 -2.57 -3.88 8.28
C LEU A 81 -1.64 -5.08 8.09
N ASP A 82 -1.58 -5.57 6.84
CA ASP A 82 -0.56 -6.55 6.46
C ASP A 82 0.78 -5.83 6.30
N LEU A 83 1.90 -6.52 6.55
CA LEU A 83 3.25 -5.93 6.53
C LEU A 83 4.08 -6.55 5.42
N LEU A 84 4.45 -5.76 4.42
CA LEU A 84 5.49 -6.13 3.47
C LEU A 84 6.85 -5.95 4.15
N SER A 85 7.63 -7.03 4.23
CA SER A 85 8.97 -7.05 4.77
C SER A 85 9.94 -7.51 3.69
N VAL A 86 11.06 -6.81 3.53
CA VAL A 86 12.14 -7.15 2.60
C VAL A 86 13.43 -7.27 3.36
N GLN A 87 14.10 -8.41 3.23
CA GLN A 87 15.50 -8.60 3.62
C GLN A 87 16.39 -8.24 2.44
N VAL A 88 17.12 -7.13 2.56
CA VAL A 88 17.98 -6.64 1.49
C VAL A 88 19.21 -7.53 1.35
N LYS A 89 19.46 -8.01 0.13
CA LYS A 89 20.64 -8.80 -0.26
C LYS A 89 21.69 -7.95 -0.95
N ALA A 90 21.26 -7.08 -1.86
CA ALA A 90 22.17 -6.17 -2.56
C ALA A 90 21.53 -4.78 -2.71
N ASP A 91 22.38 -3.77 -2.61
CA ASP A 91 22.03 -2.37 -2.78
C ASP A 91 23.16 -1.67 -3.56
N ASN A 92 22.81 -0.90 -4.59
CA ASN A 92 23.77 -0.12 -5.36
C ASN A 92 24.19 1.21 -4.67
N LYS A 93 23.67 1.49 -3.48
CA LYS A 93 24.00 2.63 -2.60
C LYS A 93 23.71 4.00 -3.20
N ALA A 94 22.92 4.07 -4.27
CA ALA A 94 22.51 5.33 -4.87
C ALA A 94 21.39 6.00 -4.04
N ALA A 95 20.99 7.21 -4.44
CA ALA A 95 19.85 7.93 -3.87
C ALA A 95 18.52 7.39 -4.41
N SER A 96 17.46 7.45 -3.59
CA SER A 96 16.09 7.06 -3.98
C SER A 96 15.16 8.27 -4.03
N CYS A 97 13.91 8.07 -4.47
CA CYS A 97 12.86 9.08 -4.33
C CYS A 97 12.70 9.56 -2.86
N GLY A 98 12.98 8.68 -1.89
CA GLY A 98 12.78 8.95 -0.47
C GLY A 98 13.90 9.76 0.20
N GLY A 99 15.02 10.02 -0.48
CA GLY A 99 16.11 10.80 0.10
C GLY A 99 17.50 10.47 -0.43
N PRO A 100 18.55 10.84 0.33
CA PRO A 100 19.93 10.73 -0.12
C PRO A 100 20.38 9.27 -0.27
N ALA A 101 21.59 9.10 -0.81
CA ALA A 101 22.27 7.81 -0.88
C ALA A 101 22.47 7.21 0.52
N ILE A 102 21.81 6.09 0.79
CA ILE A 102 21.91 5.32 2.04
C ILE A 102 22.19 3.85 1.68
N ASP A 103 23.20 3.24 2.29
CA ASP A 103 23.48 1.82 2.10
C ASP A 103 22.53 0.96 2.95
N MET A 104 21.68 0.18 2.30
CA MET A 104 20.74 -0.76 2.92
C MET A 104 21.21 -2.21 2.82
N THR A 105 22.46 -2.49 2.41
CA THR A 105 22.97 -3.85 2.29
C THR A 105 22.82 -4.61 3.61
N ASN A 106 22.21 -5.80 3.58
CA ASN A 106 21.83 -6.61 4.75
C ASN A 106 20.79 -5.96 5.70
N GLY A 107 20.26 -4.79 5.34
CA GLY A 107 19.19 -4.11 6.07
C GLY A 107 17.82 -4.72 5.81
N LYS A 108 16.82 -4.14 6.47
CA LYS A 108 15.41 -4.54 6.37
C LYS A 108 14.55 -3.35 5.95
N LEU A 109 13.68 -3.55 4.97
CA LEU A 109 12.62 -2.59 4.60
C LEU A 109 11.27 -3.14 5.05
N GLN A 110 10.43 -2.28 5.60
CA GLN A 110 9.11 -2.63 6.12
C GLN A 110 8.07 -1.58 5.70
N LEU A 111 6.94 -2.04 5.15
CA LEU A 111 5.85 -1.19 4.69
C LEU A 111 4.51 -1.79 5.15
N ASN A 112 3.70 -1.02 5.90
CA ASN A 112 2.34 -1.44 6.22
C ASN A 112 1.43 -1.18 5.02
N LEU A 113 0.65 -2.19 4.65
CA LEU A 113 -0.20 -2.22 3.46
C LEU A 113 -1.67 -2.17 3.86
N LYS A 114 -2.32 -1.06 3.54
CA LYS A 114 -3.78 -0.95 3.56
C LYS A 114 -4.33 -1.31 2.20
N TRP A 115 -4.78 -2.55 2.05
CA TRP A 115 -5.37 -3.04 0.81
C TRP A 115 -6.64 -2.25 0.46
N ILE A 116 -6.71 -1.78 -0.79
CA ILE A 116 -7.89 -1.10 -1.36
C ILE A 116 -8.54 -2.00 -2.42
N SER A 117 -7.73 -2.81 -3.10
CA SER A 117 -8.15 -3.82 -4.07
C SER A 117 -7.05 -4.87 -4.23
N THR A 118 -7.29 -5.90 -5.06
CA THR A 118 -6.27 -6.88 -5.46
C THR A 118 -5.11 -6.30 -6.25
N THR A 119 -5.25 -5.07 -6.74
CA THR A 119 -4.24 -4.38 -7.55
C THR A 119 -3.78 -3.06 -6.93
N SER A 120 -4.16 -2.75 -5.69
CA SER A 120 -3.76 -1.50 -5.05
C SER A 120 -3.75 -1.57 -3.53
N ALA A 121 -2.69 -1.02 -2.91
CA ALA A 121 -2.61 -0.78 -1.48
C ALA A 121 -2.11 0.63 -1.19
N GLU A 122 -2.59 1.26 -0.12
CA GLU A 122 -2.01 2.49 0.43
C GLU A 122 -0.91 2.15 1.44
N LEU A 123 0.17 2.95 1.44
CA LEU A 123 1.23 2.83 2.43
C LEU A 123 0.89 3.62 3.70
N CYS A 124 1.00 2.97 4.86
CA CYS A 124 0.80 3.60 6.15
C CYS A 124 2.01 3.45 7.09
N SER A 125 2.24 4.43 7.95
CA SER A 125 3.35 4.42 8.92
C SER A 125 3.01 3.66 10.20
N ASP A 126 1.71 3.47 10.47
CA ASP A 126 1.20 2.66 11.58
C ASP A 126 0.46 1.41 11.06
N HIS A 127 0.28 0.45 11.97
CA HIS A 127 -0.38 -0.82 11.67
C HIS A 127 -1.91 -0.74 11.77
N GLU A 128 -2.50 0.34 12.30
CA GLU A 128 -3.95 0.50 12.47
C GLU A 128 -4.58 1.38 11.37
N ALA A 129 -3.80 1.76 10.35
CA ALA A 129 -4.20 2.65 9.27
C ALA A 129 -4.64 4.07 9.69
N LYS A 130 -4.18 4.57 10.84
CA LYS A 130 -4.49 5.92 11.33
C LYS A 130 -3.66 7.01 10.64
N LEU A 131 -2.47 6.66 10.18
CA LEU A 131 -1.47 7.54 9.58
C LEU A 131 -1.01 6.95 8.24
N CYS A 132 -1.83 7.17 7.21
CA CYS A 132 -1.49 6.77 5.85
C CYS A 132 -0.87 7.92 5.07
N SER A 133 0.06 7.58 4.18
CA SER A 133 0.90 8.54 3.46
C SER A 133 0.21 9.21 2.28
N GLY A 134 -0.93 8.66 1.82
CA GLY A 134 -1.51 9.01 0.52
C GLY A 134 -0.69 8.51 -0.67
N LEU A 135 0.34 7.69 -0.46
CA LEU A 135 1.07 7.01 -1.52
C LEU A 135 0.50 5.61 -1.72
N TYR A 136 0.24 5.28 -2.98
CA TYR A 136 -0.42 4.04 -3.37
C TYR A 136 0.54 3.15 -4.16
N LEU A 137 0.71 1.91 -3.70
CA LEU A 137 1.35 0.83 -4.41
C LEU A 137 0.33 0.22 -5.36
N ILE A 138 0.52 0.39 -6.68
CA ILE A 138 -0.44 0.02 -7.72
C ILE A 138 0.18 -1.05 -8.63
N LYS A 139 -0.52 -2.17 -8.80
CA LYS A 139 -0.11 -3.26 -9.69
C LYS A 139 -0.22 -2.82 -11.14
N GLN A 140 0.84 -3.04 -11.90
CA GLN A 140 0.87 -2.80 -13.34
C GLN A 140 0.30 -4.02 -14.08
N LYS A 141 -0.37 -3.75 -15.20
CA LYS A 141 -1.00 -4.78 -16.05
C LYS A 141 0.04 -5.63 -16.77
#